data_AF-A0A011QQG4-F1
#
_entry.id   AF-A0A011QQG4-F1
#
_cell.length_a   1.000
_cell.length_b   1.000
_cell.length_c   1.000
_cell.angle_alpha   90.00
_cell.angle_beta   90.00
_cell.angle_gamma   90.00
#
_symmetry.space_group_name_H-M   'P 1'
#
loop_
_entity.id
_entity.type
_entity.pdbx_description
1 polymer ?
#
loop_
_entity_poly.entity_id
_entity_poly.type
_entity_poly.pdbx_seq_one_letter_code
_entity_poly.pdbx_strand_id
1 'polypeptide(L)'
;MRAPMILPWLASRARVSEARAEILWREAMLRAEEMTGERSTSCCWGAALATLQELLALERWRPQTLMAWPWLVLQGGIERWSWFCRHWLSPGPPSSRCRAWRLTPASTWR
;
A
#
# COMPACT_ATOMS: atom_id res chain seq x y z
N MET A 1 20.60 18.91 -18.29
CA MET A 1 20.87 17.99 -19.42
C MET A 1 19.60 17.80 -20.25
N ARG A 2 19.73 17.49 -21.54
CA ARG A 2 18.57 17.17 -22.41
C ARG A 2 17.92 15.86 -21.95
N ALA A 3 16.61 15.75 -22.07
CA ALA A 3 15.89 14.50 -21.77
C ALA A 3 16.40 13.37 -22.68
N PRO A 4 16.53 12.13 -22.16
CA PRO A 4 17.03 11.01 -22.94
C PRO A 4 15.98 10.59 -23.97
N MET A 5 16.43 10.11 -25.14
CA MET A 5 15.55 9.62 -26.20
C MET A 5 14.63 8.46 -25.77
N ILE A 6 14.97 7.76 -24.69
CA ILE A 6 14.15 6.67 -24.14
C ILE A 6 12.98 7.18 -23.28
N LEU A 7 12.94 8.47 -22.95
CA LEU A 7 11.94 9.06 -22.07
C LEU A 7 10.49 8.91 -22.59
N PRO A 8 10.18 9.14 -23.89
CA PRO A 8 8.83 8.93 -24.41
C PRO A 8 8.37 7.47 -24.31
N TRP A 9 9.30 6.53 -24.51
CA TRP A 9 9.02 5.10 -24.34
C TRP A 9 8.73 4.74 -22.88
N LEU A 10 9.51 5.27 -21.93
CA LEU A 10 9.27 5.10 -20.49
C LEU A 10 7.93 5.72 -20.06
N ALA A 11 7.60 6.91 -20.56
CA ALA A 11 6.33 7.59 -20.28
C ALA A 11 5.13 6.76 -20.76
N SER A 12 5.21 6.24 -21.99
CA SER A 12 4.19 5.37 -22.58
C SER A 12 4.01 4.08 -21.78
N ARG A 13 5.12 3.45 -21.35
CA ARG A 13 5.10 2.24 -20.53
C ARG A 13 4.48 2.47 -19.15
N ALA A 14 4.72 3.63 -18.55
CA ALA A 14 4.16 4.02 -17.26
C ALA A 14 2.72 4.56 -17.36
N ARG A 15 2.18 4.74 -18.57
CA ARG A 15 0.90 5.42 -18.84
C ARG A 15 0.84 6.84 -18.27
N VAL A 16 1.97 7.55 -18.29
CA VAL A 16 2.10 8.92 -17.83
C VAL A 16 2.21 9.83 -19.06
N SER A 17 1.64 11.03 -19.01
CA SER A 17 1.77 11.99 -20.10
C SER A 17 3.23 12.43 -20.28
N GLU A 18 3.63 12.68 -21.52
CA GLU A 18 5.01 13.08 -21.84
C GLU A 18 5.45 14.35 -21.10
N ALA A 19 4.56 15.35 -21.03
CA ALA A 19 4.79 16.57 -20.26
C ALA A 19 5.04 16.30 -18.76
N ARG A 20 4.36 15.31 -18.17
CA ARG A 20 4.55 14.93 -16.77
C ARG A 20 5.86 14.15 -16.58
N ALA A 21 6.21 13.29 -17.54
CA ALA A 21 7.47 12.56 -17.54
C ALA A 21 8.67 13.51 -17.64
N GLU A 22 8.58 14.60 -18.40
CA GLU A 22 9.64 15.62 -18.45
C GLU A 22 9.85 16.34 -17.11
N ILE A 23 8.77 16.63 -16.38
CA ILE A 23 8.85 17.24 -15.04
C ILE A 23 9.55 16.26 -14.08
N LEU A 24 9.12 15.00 -14.06
CA LEU A 24 9.74 13.96 -13.24
C LEU A 24 11.21 13.73 -13.58
N TRP A 25 11.58 13.90 -14.85
CA TRP A 25 12.98 13.83 -15.27
C TRP A 25 13.82 14.97 -14.70
N ARG A 26 13.31 16.20 -14.67
CA ARG A 26 14.01 17.33 -14.06
C ARG A 26 14.20 17.10 -12.56
N GLU A 27 13.19 16.58 -11.87
CA GLU A 27 13.26 16.24 -10.45
C GLU A 27 14.27 15.11 -10.18
N ALA A 28 14.26 14.05 -10.99
CA ALA A 28 15.21 12.94 -10.88
C ALA A 28 16.65 13.41 -11.09
N MET A 29 16.89 14.31 -12.04
CA MET A 29 18.21 14.90 -12.28
C MET A 29 18.69 15.72 -11.08
N LEU A 30 17.83 16.56 -10.49
CA LEU A 30 18.20 17.34 -9.30
C LEU A 30 18.59 16.43 -8.12
N ARG A 31 17.81 15.38 -7.88
CA ARG A 31 18.13 14.39 -6.83
C ARG A 31 19.42 13.64 -7.12
N ALA A 32 19.66 13.26 -8.37
CA ALA A 32 20.90 12.60 -8.75
C ALA A 32 22.11 13.53 -8.60
N GLU A 33 21.97 14.81 -8.95
CA GLU A 33 23.01 15.83 -8.73
C GLU A 33 23.33 15.99 -7.24
N GLU A 34 22.30 16.04 -6.38
CA GLU A 34 22.46 16.09 -4.92
C GLU A 34 23.16 14.84 -4.35
N MET A 35 22.81 13.65 -4.84
CA MET A 35 23.41 12.40 -4.35
C MET A 35 24.84 12.19 -4.84
N THR A 36 25.14 12.58 -6.07
CA THR A 36 26.43 12.25 -6.71
C THR A 36 27.46 13.37 -6.55
N GLY A 37 27.05 14.60 -6.26
CA GLY A 37 27.94 15.77 -6.12
C GLY A 37 28.61 16.24 -7.42
N GLU A 38 28.60 15.41 -8.48
CA GLU A 38 29.14 15.72 -9.80
C GLU A 38 28.08 15.60 -10.89
N ARG A 39 27.95 16.66 -11.68
CA ARG A 39 26.90 16.83 -12.71
C ARG A 39 27.16 16.09 -14.02
N SER A 40 28.38 15.60 -14.23
CA SER A 40 28.91 15.26 -15.56
C SER A 40 29.24 13.78 -15.74
N THR A 41 29.14 13.00 -14.67
CA THR A 41 29.68 11.64 -14.61
C THR A 41 28.61 10.63 -15.04
N SER A 42 29.00 9.54 -15.71
CA SER A 42 28.07 8.46 -16.10
C SER A 42 27.28 7.90 -14.90
N CYS A 43 27.86 7.93 -13.69
CA CYS A 43 27.19 7.62 -12.44
C CYS A 43 25.97 8.52 -12.18
N CYS A 44 26.05 9.82 -12.41
CA CYS A 44 24.92 10.74 -12.22
C CYS A 44 23.77 10.41 -13.17
N TRP A 45 24.08 9.97 -14.40
CA TRP A 45 23.06 9.56 -15.37
C TRP A 45 22.37 8.26 -14.95
N GLY A 46 23.15 7.27 -14.47
CA GLY A 46 22.60 6.02 -13.92
C GLY A 46 21.70 6.27 -12.71
N ALA A 47 22.14 7.13 -11.78
CA ALA A 47 21.37 7.54 -10.61
C ALA A 47 20.06 8.23 -11.01
N ALA A 48 20.11 9.20 -11.94
CA ALA A 48 18.92 9.90 -12.42
C ALA A 48 17.92 8.94 -13.09
N LEU A 49 18.40 7.95 -13.86
CA LEU A 49 17.53 6.96 -14.48
C LEU A 49 16.86 6.05 -13.43
N ALA A 50 17.59 5.64 -12.40
CA ALA A 50 17.04 4.85 -11.30
C ALA A 50 15.96 5.64 -10.54
N THR A 51 16.24 6.90 -10.18
CA THR A 51 15.29 7.78 -9.51
C THR A 51 14.05 8.07 -10.37
N LEU A 52 14.22 8.22 -11.69
CA LEU A 52 13.09 8.39 -12.62
C LEU A 52 12.16 7.18 -12.60
N GLN A 53 12.70 5.96 -12.65
CA GLN A 53 11.88 4.74 -12.63
C GLN A 53 11.09 4.61 -11.33
N GLU A 54 11.70 4.98 -10.20
CA GLU A 54 11.03 5.00 -8.90
C GLU A 54 9.90 6.03 -8.85
N LEU A 55 10.14 7.25 -9.34
CA LEU A 55 9.12 8.29 -9.45
C LEU A 55 7.95 7.88 -10.37
N LEU A 56 8.24 7.23 -11.50
CA LEU A 56 7.20 6.71 -12.40
C LEU A 56 6.41 5.58 -11.74
N ALA A 57 7.06 4.71 -10.95
CA ALA A 57 6.36 3.68 -10.19
C ALA A 57 5.42 4.30 -9.16
N LEU A 58 5.85 5.33 -8.43
CA LEU A 58 5.01 6.08 -7.48
C LEU A 58 3.82 6.76 -8.17
N GLU A 59 4.05 7.44 -9.29
CA GLU A 59 2.98 8.12 -10.03
C GLU A 59 1.96 7.12 -10.59
N ARG A 60 2.38 5.90 -10.95
CA ARG A 60 1.48 4.81 -11.33
C ARG A 60 0.54 4.42 -10.19
N TRP A 61 1.00 4.42 -8.94
CA TRP A 61 0.17 4.07 -7.78
C TRP A 61 -0.74 5.20 -7.32
N ARG A 62 -0.38 6.46 -7.57
CA ARG A 62 -1.13 7.65 -7.15
C ARG A 62 -2.63 7.65 -7.53
N PRO A 63 -3.06 7.29 -8.76
CA PRO A 63 -4.48 7.17 -9.08
C PRO A 63 -5.16 5.97 -8.39
N GLN A 64 -4.44 4.86 -8.18
CA GLN A 64 -4.99 3.72 -7.40
C GLN A 64 -5.22 4.08 -5.94
N THR A 65 -4.33 4.88 -5.32
CA THR A 65 -4.47 5.25 -3.90
C THR A 65 -5.70 6.13 -3.66
N LEU A 66 -6.01 7.05 -4.58
CA LEU A 66 -7.21 7.89 -4.47
C LEU A 66 -8.50 7.08 -4.62
N MET A 67 -8.53 6.06 -5.47
CA MET A 67 -9.70 5.18 -5.60
C MET A 67 -9.77 4.10 -4.52
N ALA A 68 -8.65 3.71 -3.93
CA ALA A 68 -8.62 2.84 -2.77
C ALA A 68 -9.03 3.56 -1.48
N TRP A 69 -8.95 4.90 -1.44
CA TRP A 69 -9.26 5.67 -0.24
C TRP A 69 -10.72 5.52 0.24
N PRO A 70 -11.75 5.62 -0.62
CA PRO A 70 -13.13 5.29 -0.23
C PRO A 70 -13.27 3.87 0.33
N TRP A 71 -12.54 2.91 -0.23
CA TRP A 71 -12.58 1.52 0.22
C TRP A 71 -11.88 1.31 1.57
N LEU A 72 -10.75 1.98 1.80
CA LEU A 72 -10.03 1.98 3.07
C LEU A 72 -10.84 2.65 4.18
N VAL A 73 -11.53 3.76 3.86
CA VAL A 73 -12.47 4.42 4.78
C VAL A 73 -13.64 3.51 5.11
N LEU A 74 -14.20 2.81 4.11
CA LEU A 74 -15.28 1.85 4.30
C LEU A 74 -14.82 0.68 5.20
N GLN A 75 -13.64 0.12 4.97
CA GLN A 75 -13.08 -0.96 5.79
C GLN A 75 -12.87 -0.52 7.24
N GLY A 76 -12.28 0.66 7.47
CA GLY A 76 -12.12 1.21 8.83
C GLY A 76 -13.47 1.46 9.52
N GLY A 77 -14.49 1.86 8.76
CA GLY A 77 -15.86 1.97 9.24
C GLY A 77 -16.45 0.62 9.67
N ILE A 78 -16.29 -0.42 8.85
CA ILE A 78 -16.77 -1.78 9.11
C ILE A 78 -16.08 -2.39 10.33
N GLU A 79 -14.76 -2.23 10.48
CA GLU A 79 -14.02 -2.73 11.64
C GLU A 79 -14.47 -2.05 12.95
N ARG A 80 -14.65 -0.73 12.92
CA ARG A 80 -15.15 0.04 14.07
C ARG A 80 -16.59 -0.36 14.43
N TRP A 81 -17.44 -0.56 13.43
CA TRP A 81 -18.80 -1.07 13.63
C TRP A 81 -18.82 -2.50 14.14
N SER A 82 -17.94 -3.37 13.66
CA SER A 82 -17.79 -4.75 14.15
C SER A 82 -17.37 -4.79 15.62
N TRP A 83 -16.40 -3.96 16.01
CA TRP A 83 -16.00 -3.79 17.40
C TRP A 83 -17.17 -3.25 18.26
N PHE A 84 -17.86 -2.22 17.77
CA PHE A 84 -19.01 -1.63 18.44
C PHE A 84 -20.15 -2.65 18.64
N CYS A 85 -20.50 -3.41 17.60
CA CYS A 85 -21.50 -4.47 17.66
C CYS A 85 -21.11 -5.55 18.66
N ARG A 86 -19.85 -6.04 18.66
CA ARG A 86 -19.40 -7.04 19.65
C ARG A 86 -19.42 -6.52 21.08
N HIS A 87 -19.17 -5.23 21.28
CA HIS A 87 -19.10 -4.63 22.61
C HIS A 87 -20.48 -4.24 23.16
N TRP A 88 -21.37 -3.72 22.32
CA TRP A 88 -22.71 -3.25 22.71
C TRP A 88 -23.81 -4.31 22.59
N LEU A 89 -23.77 -5.15 21.55
CA LEU A 89 -24.75 -6.24 21.37
C LEU A 89 -24.38 -7.50 22.17
N SER A 90 -23.30 -7.45 22.94
CA SER A 90 -23.01 -8.43 23.98
C SER A 90 -23.24 -7.83 25.37
N PRO A 91 -24.50 -7.56 25.78
CA PRO A 91 -24.80 -7.50 27.19
C PRO A 91 -24.69 -8.93 27.69
N GLY A 92 -23.53 -9.29 28.25
CA GLY A 92 -23.35 -10.60 28.86
C GLY A 92 -24.41 -10.86 29.93
N PRO A 93 -24.58 -12.13 30.30
CA PRO A 93 -24.47 -12.39 31.73
C PRO A 93 -23.29 -13.32 32.02
N PRO A 94 -22.43 -12.96 32.99
CA PRO A 94 -21.56 -13.92 33.65
C PRO A 94 -22.38 -14.69 34.70
N SER A 95 -23.34 -15.52 34.29
CA SER A 95 -24.06 -16.38 35.24
C SER A 95 -24.93 -17.43 34.54
N SER A 96 -24.41 -18.63 34.40
CA SER A 96 -25.13 -19.83 34.86
C SER A 96 -24.20 -21.03 34.76
N ARG A 97 -23.81 -21.53 35.93
CA ARG A 97 -23.26 -22.86 36.10
C ARG A 97 -24.19 -23.88 35.43
N CYS A 98 -23.84 -24.39 34.25
CA CYS A 98 -24.29 -25.72 33.84
C CYS A 98 -23.31 -26.73 34.42
N ARG A 99 -23.46 -26.97 35.72
CA ARG A 99 -22.91 -28.14 36.41
C ARG A 99 -24.06 -29.14 36.50
N ALA A 100 -24.21 -30.01 35.49
CA ALA A 100 -25.25 -31.04 35.40
C ALA A 100 -25.05 -31.79 34.07
N TRP A 101 -24.78 -33.09 33.96
CA TRP A 101 -24.59 -34.19 34.88
C TRP A 101 -23.52 -35.11 34.27
N ARG A 102 -22.62 -35.65 35.09
CA ARG A 102 -21.87 -36.84 34.68
C ARG A 102 -22.88 -37.97 34.49
N LEU A 103 -23.18 -38.33 33.25
CA LEU A 103 -23.70 -39.65 32.95
C LEU A 103 -22.50 -40.60 33.00
N THR A 104 -22.26 -41.15 34.19
CA THR A 104 -21.58 -42.45 34.32
C THR A 104 -22.55 -43.51 33.79
N PRO A 105 -22.24 -44.22 32.70
CA PRO A 105 -22.86 -45.52 32.49
C PRO A 105 -22.25 -46.47 33.51
N ALA A 106 -23.08 -46.82 34.50
CA ALA A 106 -22.84 -47.93 35.40
C ALA A 106 -22.64 -49.21 34.58
N SER A 107 -21.61 -49.95 34.95
CA SER A 107 -21.44 -51.38 34.73
C SER A 107 -22.76 -52.15 34.64
N THR A 108 -22.93 -52.96 33.61
CA THR A 108 -23.67 -54.23 33.71
C THR A 108 -23.05 -55.25 32.77
N TRP A 109 -22.67 -56.37 33.37
CA TRP A 109 -22.02 -57.53 32.78
C TRP A 109 -22.99 -58.31 31.88
N ARG A 110 -22.49 -58.78 30.72
CA ARG A 110 -22.75 -60.14 30.22
C ARG A 110 -21.80 -60.50 29.07
#